data_AF-A0A0E9RFF0-F1
#
_entry.id   AF-A0A0E9RFF0-F1
#
_cell.length_a   1.000
_cell.length_b   1.000
_cell.length_c   1.000
_cell.angle_alpha   90.00
_cell.angle_beta   90.00
_cell.angle_gamma   90.00
#
_symmetry.space_group_name_H-M   'P 1'
#
loop_
_entity.id
_entity.type
_entity.pdbx_description
1 polymer ?
#
loop_
_entity_poly.entity_id
_entity_poly.type
_entity_poly.pdbx_seq_one_letter_code
_entity_poly.pdbx_strand_id
1 'polypeptide(L)' 'MYRQFQDWCLGTYGDSGKTKTVTRKKYERIVQLLNGSESNSSDNAKFKFWVKSKGFQLGVPDDNSEEKQCSTFQ' A
#
# COMPACT_ATOMS: atom_id res chain seq x y z
N MET A 1 -3.56 26.55 9.38
CA MET A 1 -4.27 25.80 8.31
C MET A 1 -3.55 24.51 7.89
N TYR A 2 -2.28 24.52 7.47
CA TYR A 2 -1.59 23.30 7.00
C TYR A 2 -1.58 22.15 8.04
N ARG A 3 -1.27 22.43 9.30
CA ARG A 3 -1.25 21.40 10.36
C ARG A 3 -2.62 20.75 10.60
N GLN A 4 -3.69 21.55 10.63
CA GLN A 4 -5.05 21.03 10.78
C GLN A 4 -5.45 20.10 9.64
N PHE A 5 -5.10 20.47 8.40
CA PHE A 5 -5.32 19.63 7.24
C PHE A 5 -4.49 18.34 7.33
N GLN A 6 -3.21 18.44 7.68
CA GLN A 6 -2.32 17.29 7.85
C GLN A 6 -2.83 16.33 8.93
N ASP A 7 -3.24 16.83 10.09
CA ASP A 7 -3.78 16.03 11.18
C ASP A 7 -5.08 15.32 10.76
N TRP A 8 -5.94 16.03 10.01
CA TRP A 8 -7.14 15.44 9.45
C TRP A 8 -6.82 14.34 8.41
N CYS A 9 -5.83 14.54 7.54
CA CYS A 9 -5.38 13.53 6.58
C CYS A 9 -4.84 12.30 7.30
N LEU A 10 -4.01 12.46 8.34
CA LEU A 10 -3.47 11.35 9.12
C LEU A 10 -4.57 10.60 9.89
N GLY A 11 -5.54 11.32 10.46
CA GLY A 11 -6.70 10.74 11.13
C GLY A 11 -7.69 10.04 10.19
N THR A 12 -7.70 10.40 8.91
CA THR A 12 -8.62 9.81 7.91
C THR A 12 -7.97 8.66 7.15
N TYR A 13 -6.72 8.83 6.71
CA TYR A 13 -6.02 7.93 5.78
C TYR A 13 -4.75 7.29 6.34
N GLY A 14 -4.28 7.70 7.52
CA GLY A 14 -3.10 7.12 8.17
C GLY A 14 -3.33 5.70 8.70
N ASP A 15 -2.31 5.12 9.34
CA ASP A 15 -2.35 3.74 9.85
C ASP A 15 -3.48 3.51 10.86
N SER A 16 -3.76 4.53 11.67
CA SER A 16 -4.84 4.55 12.67
C SER A 16 -6.15 5.16 12.12
N GLY A 17 -6.20 5.39 10.81
CA GLY A 17 -7.25 6.15 10.16
C GLY A 17 -8.60 5.43 10.19
N LYS A 18 -9.68 6.22 10.10
CA LYS A 18 -11.05 5.67 10.05
C LYS A 18 -11.31 4.89 8.75
N THR A 19 -10.64 5.25 7.67
CA THR A 19 -10.82 4.64 6.35
C THR A 19 -9.88 3.45 6.16
N LYS A 20 -10.34 2.42 5.45
CA LYS A 20 -9.49 1.28 5.05
C LYS A 20 -8.58 1.64 3.87
N THR A 21 -7.55 2.42 4.16
CA THR A 21 -6.51 2.80 3.19
C THR A 21 -5.37 1.79 3.19
N VAL A 22 -4.78 1.51 2.04
CA VAL A 22 -3.48 0.84 1.98
C VAL A 22 -2.42 1.89 2.29
N THR A 23 -1.91 1.88 3.52
CA THR A 23 -0.83 2.77 3.94
C THR A 23 0.53 2.24 3.51
N ARG A 24 1.59 3.04 3.71
CA ARG A 24 2.95 2.63 3.33
C ARG A 24 3.40 1.34 4.04
N LYS A 25 3.14 1.22 5.35
CA LYS A 25 3.45 -0.01 6.11
C LYS A 25 2.67 -1.21 5.59
N LYS A 26 1.40 -1.02 5.24
CA LYS A 26 0.57 -2.10 4.71
C LYS A 26 1.04 -2.52 3.31
N TYR A 27 1.46 -1.56 2.48
CA TYR A 27 2.09 -1.81 1.20
C TYR A 27 3.37 -2.64 1.35
N GLU A 28 4.31 -2.24 2.21
CA GLU A 28 5.56 -2.97 2.45
C GLU A 28 5.29 -4.43 2.82
N ARG A 29 4.27 -4.66 3.67
CA ARG A 29 3.85 -6.00 4.06
C ARG A 29 3.21 -6.80 2.92
N ILE A 30 2.44 -6.16 2.03
CA ILE A 30 1.92 -6.80 0.82
C ILE A 30 3.09 -7.21 -0.08
N VAL A 31 4.06 -6.34 -0.28
CA VAL A 31 5.27 -6.61 -1.09
C VAL A 31 6.06 -7.77 -0.52
N GLN A 32 6.33 -7.78 0.79
CA GLN A 32 7.02 -8.90 1.45
C GLN A 32 6.26 -10.22 1.30
N LEU A 33 4.92 -10.18 1.37
CA LEU A 33 4.09 -11.37 1.17
C LEU A 33 4.18 -11.88 -0.27
N LEU A 34 4.12 -10.98 -1.26
CA LEU A 34 4.20 -11.33 -2.68
C LEU A 34 5.61 -11.82 -3.08
N ASN A 35 6.65 -11.30 -2.44
CA ASN A 35 8.04 -11.77 -2.60
C ASN A 35 8.32 -13.11 -1.88
N GLY A 36 7.38 -13.62 -1.08
CA GLY A 36 7.58 -14.84 -0.29
C GLY A 36 8.52 -14.69 0.91
N SER A 37 8.90 -13.46 1.27
CA SER A 37 9.78 -13.17 2.41
C SER A 37 9.03 -13.09 3.75
N GLU A 38 7.69 -13.05 3.73
CA GLU A 38 6.88 -13.07 4.95
C GLU A 38 6.91 -14.45 5.62
N SER A 39 7.05 -14.46 6.96
CA SER A 39 7.01 -15.68 7.75
C SER A 39 5.68 -16.42 7.56
N ASN A 40 5.76 -17.75 7.42
CA ASN A 40 4.60 -18.63 7.31
C ASN A 40 3.93 -18.87 8.68
N SER A 41 3.53 -17.78 9.36
CA SER A 41 2.67 -17.88 10.55
C SER A 41 1.19 -17.95 10.17
N SER A 42 0.44 -18.78 10.89
CA SER A 42 -1.02 -18.89 10.84
C SER A 42 -1.71 -17.59 11.28
N ASP A 43 -1.06 -16.78 12.12
CA ASP A 43 -1.57 -15.47 12.57
C ASP A 43 -1.86 -14.50 11.41
N ASN A 44 -1.22 -14.72 10.25
CA ASN A 44 -1.35 -13.88 9.08
C ASN A 44 -2.40 -14.38 8.05
N ALA A 45 -3.13 -15.46 8.33
CA ALA A 45 -4.03 -16.10 7.36
C ALA A 45 -5.11 -15.15 6.79
N LYS A 46 -5.73 -14.30 7.62
CA LYS A 46 -6.71 -13.30 7.16
C LYS A 46 -6.09 -12.27 6.21
N PHE A 47 -4.88 -11.82 6.53
CA PHE A 47 -4.14 -10.88 5.69
C PHE A 47 -3.78 -11.53 4.36
N LYS A 48 -3.23 -12.75 4.37
CA LYS A 48 -2.91 -13.53 3.16
C LYS A 48 -4.14 -13.74 2.29
N PHE A 49 -5.26 -14.13 2.88
CA PHE A 49 -6.53 -14.29 2.17
C PHE A 49 -6.98 -12.97 1.53
N TRP A 50 -6.97 -11.87 2.29
CA TRP A 50 -7.35 -10.56 1.77
C TRP A 50 -6.46 -10.10 0.61
N VAL A 51 -5.13 -10.27 0.72
CA VAL A 51 -4.19 -9.92 -0.35
C VAL A 51 -4.47 -10.73 -1.61
N LYS A 52 -4.62 -12.05 -1.49
CA LYS A 52 -4.94 -12.93 -2.63
C LYS A 52 -6.29 -12.58 -3.25
N SER A 53 -7.33 -12.36 -2.45
CA SER A 53 -8.68 -12.02 -2.91
C SER A 53 -8.77 -10.64 -3.59
N LYS A 54 -7.85 -9.72 -3.27
CA LYS A 54 -7.76 -8.41 -3.95
C LYS A 54 -7.00 -8.47 -5.27
N GLY A 55 -6.28 -9.56 -5.54
CA GLY A 55 -5.52 -9.73 -6.79
C GLY A 55 -4.31 -8.80 -6.87
N PHE A 56 -3.67 -8.46 -5.74
CA PHE A 56 -2.44 -7.69 -5.78
C PHE A 56 -1.35 -8.49 -6.50
N GLN A 57 -0.63 -7.80 -7.39
CA GLN A 57 0.49 -8.34 -8.14
C GLN A 57 1.62 -7.32 -8.05
N LEU A 58 2.86 -7.79 -7.93
CA LEU A 58 4.01 -6.94 -8.18
C LEU A 58 4.10 -6.78 -9.69
N GLY A 59 4.11 -5.54 -10.18
CA GLY A 59 4.34 -5.28 -11.60
C GLY A 59 5.64 -5.96 -12.01
N VAL A 60 5.61 -6.72 -13.10
CA VAL A 60 6.85 -7.09 -13.79
C VAL A 60 7.54 -5.78 -14.14
N PRO A 61 8.85 -5.60 -13.85
CA PRO A 61 9.56 -4.45 -14.37
C PRO A 61 9.45 -4.53 -15.89
N ASP A 62 8.66 -3.64 -16.46
CA ASP A 62 8.57 -3.48 -17.90
C ASP A 62 9.93 -2.96 -18.35
N ASP A 63 10.75 -3.84 -18.91
CA ASP A 63 11.94 -3.47 -19.66
C ASP A 63 11.43 -2.82 -20.95
N ASN A 64 11.01 -1.54 -20.86
CA ASN A 64 10.57 -0.57 -21.90
C ASN A 64 9.19 0.12 -21.68
N SER A 65 9.05 0.99 -20.66
CA SER A 65 8.12 2.12 -20.81
C SER A 65 8.47 3.32 -19.91
N GLU A 66 9.18 4.26 -20.54
CA GLU A 66 9.21 5.72 -20.39
C GLU A 66 8.55 6.36 -19.15
N GLU A 67 9.34 7.20 -18.48
CA GLU A 67 8.94 8.23 -17.52
C GLU A 67 7.72 9.04 -18.02
N LYS A 68 6.52 8.64 -17.61
CA LYS A 68 5.38 9.56 -17.59
C LYS A 68 5.53 10.45 -16.35
N GLN A 69 6.34 11.49 -16.53
CA GLN A 69 6.40 12.66 -15.66
C GLN A 69 4.97 13.12 -15.37
N CYS A 70 4.51 12.91 -14.14
CA CYS A 70 3.24 13.46 -13.67
C CYS A 70 3.40 14.98 -13.63
N SER A 71 2.95 15.64 -14.70
CA SER A 71 2.99 17.08 -14.84
C SER A 71 2.11 17.69 -13.74
N THR A 72 2.75 18.32 -12.77
CA THR A 72 2.13 19.28 -11.85
C THR A 72 1.37 20.30 -12.69
N PHE A 73 0.04 20.36 -12.49
CA PHE A 73 -0.76 21.49 -12.95
C PHE A 73 -0.35 22.71 -12.13
N GLN A 74 0.09 23.76 -12.81
CA GLN A 74 0.27 25.10 -12.27
C GLN A 74 -0.92 25.97 -12.66
#